data_AF-A0A238JAQ2-F1
#
_entry.id   AF-A0A238JAQ2-F1
#
_cell.length_a   1.000
_cell.length_b   1.000
_cell.length_c   1.000
_cell.angle_alpha   90.00
_cell.angle_beta   90.00
_cell.angle_gamma   90.00
#
_symmetry.space_group_name_H-M   'P 1'
#
loop_
_entity.id
_entity.type
_entity.pdbx_description
1 polymer ?
#
loop_
_entity_poly.entity_id
_entity_poly.type
_entity_poly.pdbx_seq_one_letter_code
_entity_poly.pdbx_strand_id
1 'polypeptide(L)'
;MNGLYSQRQGKTIWFSEAGTRHICDVMSDHLGRAVTAAEAAGVFGRYADYDADFRKRILQARDEASLIPVGPEELERMVDMATTEGVVLHKVDQKWAAPGAWLMGEPSLPDHIPWPVVTHRDGRKVPLTFVAQINLGHLPPTAILPKSGMLFFFVDMTSPLNDALVAARVLFSEHVFDGERPLRSDGPASKAKAIPVAATKAQCCNCTMFDSKDFREAALAANEVHLAEARRAELVPAPPQKRWFQLRPPKGPALDDQLRHNMLLGPDIGGWEDFEDVSRVPLLTLDASDPDLGLSGAKTGGWPATFTIPENELRARNFDAAQAVLRG
;
A
#
# COMPACT_ATOMS: atom_id res chain seq x y z
N MET A 1 -8.64 -14.32 1.63
CA MET A 1 -8.67 -13.70 2.96
C MET A 1 -9.73 -12.61 2.96
N ASN A 2 -10.91 -12.94 3.51
CA ASN A 2 -11.97 -12.00 3.84
C ASN A 2 -11.58 -11.29 5.14
N GLY A 3 -10.62 -10.39 5.05
CA GLY A 3 -10.19 -9.55 6.18
C GLY A 3 -11.01 -8.27 6.21
N LEU A 4 -11.68 -8.01 7.33
CA LEU A 4 -12.26 -6.70 7.57
C LEU A 4 -11.18 -5.74 8.02
N TYR A 5 -11.21 -4.52 7.47
CA TYR A 5 -10.38 -3.43 7.94
C TYR A 5 -11.16 -2.39 8.74
N SER A 6 -10.55 -1.87 9.81
CA SER A 6 -11.03 -0.69 10.54
C SER A 6 -9.94 0.37 10.54
N GLN A 7 -10.33 1.64 10.38
CA GLN A 7 -9.41 2.75 10.65
C GLN A 7 -9.43 3.08 12.15
N ARG A 8 -8.26 3.04 12.80
CA ARG A 8 -8.05 3.52 14.18
C ARG A 8 -6.83 4.42 14.17
N GLN A 9 -6.98 5.69 14.56
CA GLN A 9 -5.84 6.65 14.57
C GLN A 9 -5.12 6.70 13.21
N GLY A 10 -5.88 6.75 12.11
CA GLY A 10 -5.32 6.75 10.76
C GLY A 10 -4.71 5.43 10.28
N LYS A 11 -4.78 4.34 11.06
CA LYS A 11 -4.23 3.02 10.69
C LYS A 11 -5.31 2.05 10.27
N THR A 12 -5.10 1.40 9.14
CA THR A 12 -5.88 0.24 8.66
C THR A 12 -5.50 -0.99 9.48
N ILE A 13 -6.45 -1.55 10.22
CA ILE A 13 -6.25 -2.74 11.06
C ILE A 13 -7.09 -3.90 10.55
N TRP A 14 -6.47 -5.07 10.42
CA TRP A 14 -6.98 -6.33 9.94
C TRP A 14 -7.34 -7.26 11.09
N PHE A 15 -8.45 -7.96 10.94
CA PHE A 15 -8.84 -9.05 11.84
C PHE A 15 -8.59 -10.40 11.18
N SER A 16 -8.48 -11.45 11.99
CA SER A 16 -8.52 -12.82 11.48
C SER A 16 -9.85 -13.10 10.75
N GLU A 17 -9.94 -14.18 10.01
CA GLU A 17 -11.17 -14.65 9.36
C GLU A 17 -12.28 -14.85 10.40
N ALA A 18 -11.93 -15.42 11.57
CA ALA A 18 -12.86 -15.59 12.68
C ALA A 18 -13.26 -14.25 13.30
N GLY A 19 -12.31 -13.33 13.50
CA GLY A 19 -12.58 -11.97 13.98
C GLY A 19 -13.47 -11.17 13.03
N THR A 20 -13.20 -11.26 11.73
CA THR A 20 -13.99 -10.64 10.67
C THR A 20 -15.42 -11.18 10.65
N ARG A 21 -15.58 -12.51 10.75
CA ARG A 21 -16.91 -13.15 10.81
C ARG A 21 -17.70 -12.67 12.02
N HIS A 22 -17.09 -12.63 13.21
CA HIS A 22 -17.72 -12.12 14.43
C HIS A 22 -18.27 -10.70 14.24
N ILE A 23 -17.47 -9.82 13.65
CA ILE A 23 -17.89 -8.44 13.36
C ILE A 23 -19.06 -8.41 12.38
N CYS A 24 -18.99 -9.20 11.30
CA CYS A 24 -20.07 -9.29 10.30
C CYS A 24 -21.36 -9.81 10.92
N ASP A 25 -21.29 -10.80 11.82
CA ASP A 25 -22.44 -11.36 12.52
C ASP A 25 -23.09 -10.31 13.45
N VAL A 26 -22.29 -9.57 14.24
CA VAL A 26 -22.80 -8.49 15.10
C VAL A 26 -23.46 -7.38 14.29
N MET A 27 -22.87 -7.00 13.16
CA MET A 27 -23.48 -6.01 12.25
C MET A 27 -24.76 -6.55 11.61
N SER A 28 -24.77 -7.83 11.23
CA SER A 28 -25.92 -8.47 10.59
C SER A 28 -27.12 -8.54 11.53
N ASP A 29 -26.88 -8.91 12.78
CA ASP A 29 -27.88 -8.96 13.84
C ASP A 29 -28.50 -7.59 14.10
N HIS A 30 -27.68 -6.54 14.12
CA HIS A 30 -28.18 -5.19 14.34
C HIS A 30 -28.96 -4.63 13.13
N LEU A 31 -28.47 -4.87 11.91
CA LEU A 31 -29.07 -4.36 10.68
C LEU A 31 -30.23 -5.21 10.16
N GLY A 32 -30.47 -6.38 10.75
CA GLY A 32 -31.52 -7.31 10.34
C GLY A 32 -31.33 -7.90 8.95
N ARG A 33 -30.08 -7.93 8.44
CA ARG A 33 -29.71 -8.51 7.15
C ARG A 33 -28.28 -9.00 7.19
N ALA A 34 -27.91 -9.93 6.31
CA ALA A 34 -26.52 -10.33 6.16
C ALA A 34 -25.65 -9.14 5.74
N VAL A 35 -24.47 -9.03 6.35
CA VAL A 35 -23.44 -8.02 6.08
C VAL A 35 -22.18 -8.72 5.61
N THR A 36 -21.64 -8.30 4.47
CA THR A 36 -20.36 -8.84 3.95
C THR A 36 -19.16 -8.16 4.61
N ALA A 37 -17.96 -8.74 4.50
CA ALA A 37 -16.73 -8.12 5.02
C ALA A 37 -16.44 -6.75 4.39
N ALA A 38 -16.69 -6.61 3.08
CA ALA A 38 -16.56 -5.34 2.37
C ALA A 38 -17.55 -4.28 2.87
N GLU A 39 -18.81 -4.66 3.07
CA GLU A 39 -19.81 -3.76 3.64
C GLU A 39 -19.44 -3.34 5.06
N ALA A 40 -19.02 -4.29 5.90
CA ALA A 40 -18.65 -4.04 7.27
C ALA A 40 -17.43 -3.11 7.38
N ALA A 41 -16.44 -3.21 6.48
CA ALA A 41 -15.35 -2.23 6.39
C ALA A 41 -15.86 -0.81 6.02
N GLY A 42 -16.81 -0.72 5.09
CA GLY A 42 -17.50 0.53 4.76
C GLY A 42 -18.32 1.11 5.92
N VAL A 43 -18.84 0.26 6.83
CA VAL A 43 -19.48 0.69 8.07
C VAL A 43 -18.46 1.31 9.03
N PHE A 44 -17.27 0.70 9.21
CA PHE A 44 -16.22 1.30 10.04
C PHE A 44 -15.71 2.64 9.51
N GLY A 45 -15.65 2.82 8.19
CA GLY A 45 -15.29 4.12 7.60
C GLY A 45 -16.32 5.23 7.88
N ARG A 46 -17.56 4.86 8.20
CA ARG A 46 -18.69 5.78 8.38
C ARG A 46 -19.43 5.58 9.70
N TYR A 47 -18.80 4.94 10.70
CA TYR A 47 -19.51 4.54 11.91
C TYR A 47 -20.11 5.75 12.65
N ALA A 48 -19.51 6.94 12.50
CA ALA A 48 -20.03 8.20 13.03
C ALA A 48 -21.46 8.53 12.56
N ASP A 49 -21.86 8.06 11.37
CA ASP A 49 -23.17 8.28 10.75
C ASP A 49 -24.29 7.44 11.39
N TYR A 50 -23.93 6.47 12.24
CA TYR A 50 -24.87 5.57 12.88
C TYR A 50 -25.20 5.99 14.32
N ASP A 51 -26.28 5.43 14.86
CA ASP A 51 -26.72 5.72 16.23
C ASP A 51 -25.71 5.25 17.30
N ALA A 52 -25.81 5.85 18.49
CA ALA A 52 -24.86 5.63 19.56
C ALA A 52 -24.79 4.16 20.03
N ASP A 53 -25.92 3.44 19.99
CA ASP A 53 -25.98 2.05 20.44
C ASP A 53 -25.28 1.14 19.42
N PHE A 54 -25.52 1.34 18.13
CA PHE A 54 -24.80 0.59 17.09
C PHE A 54 -23.29 0.85 17.14
N ARG A 55 -22.88 2.11 17.27
CA ARG A 55 -21.45 2.46 17.39
C ARG A 55 -20.79 1.76 18.56
N LYS A 56 -21.45 1.74 19.72
CA LYS A 56 -20.95 1.04 20.91
C LYS A 56 -20.80 -0.46 20.66
N ARG A 57 -21.81 -1.09 20.03
CA ARG A 57 -21.79 -2.53 19.72
C ARG A 57 -20.67 -2.90 18.75
N ILE A 58 -20.49 -2.15 17.67
CA ILE A 58 -19.43 -2.42 16.70
C ILE A 58 -18.05 -2.24 17.33
N LEU A 59 -17.84 -1.20 18.14
CA LEU A 59 -16.56 -1.00 18.83
C LEU A 59 -16.27 -2.14 19.82
N GLN A 60 -17.30 -2.62 20.52
CA GLN A 60 -17.17 -3.80 21.37
C GLN A 60 -16.83 -5.06 20.55
N ALA A 61 -17.54 -5.31 19.44
CA ALA A 61 -17.28 -6.46 18.57
C ALA A 61 -15.86 -6.42 17.98
N ARG A 62 -15.36 -5.23 17.66
CA ARG A 62 -13.97 -5.02 17.23
C ARG A 62 -12.98 -5.42 18.31
N ASP A 63 -13.19 -4.97 19.55
CA ASP A 63 -12.30 -5.29 20.66
C ASP A 63 -12.35 -6.80 20.99
N GLU A 64 -13.53 -7.43 20.91
CA GLU A 64 -13.72 -8.88 21.04
C GLU A 64 -13.02 -9.65 19.91
N ALA A 65 -13.16 -9.21 18.65
CA ALA A 65 -12.52 -9.84 17.50
C ALA A 65 -10.99 -9.91 17.63
N SER A 66 -10.36 -8.92 18.27
CA SER A 66 -8.92 -8.90 18.53
C SER A 66 -8.42 -9.98 19.50
N LEU A 67 -9.34 -10.60 20.22
CA LEU A 67 -9.11 -11.65 21.22
C LEU A 67 -9.48 -13.04 20.72
N ILE A 68 -10.13 -13.15 19.56
CA ILE A 68 -10.51 -14.45 18.99
C ILE A 68 -9.25 -15.18 18.54
N PRO A 69 -9.05 -16.45 18.97
CA PRO A 69 -7.88 -17.21 18.58
C PRO A 69 -7.74 -17.36 17.07
N VAL A 70 -6.51 -17.25 16.58
CA VAL A 70 -6.19 -17.39 15.16
C VAL A 70 -5.79 -18.83 14.89
N GLY A 71 -6.35 -19.44 13.84
CA GLY A 71 -5.94 -20.78 13.41
C GLY A 71 -4.45 -20.82 13.04
N PRO A 72 -3.72 -21.93 13.25
CA PRO A 72 -2.27 -21.97 13.05
C PRO A 72 -1.85 -21.65 11.61
N GLU A 73 -2.58 -22.15 10.60
CA GLU A 73 -2.32 -21.85 9.18
C GLU A 73 -2.53 -20.37 8.86
N GLU A 74 -3.58 -19.78 9.43
CA GLU A 74 -3.86 -18.36 9.25
C GLU A 74 -2.80 -17.48 9.93
N LEU A 75 -2.41 -17.86 11.15
CA LEU A 75 -1.36 -17.19 11.90
C LEU A 75 -0.02 -17.23 11.16
N GLU A 76 0.34 -18.38 10.60
CA GLU A 76 1.55 -18.52 9.76
C GLU A 76 1.50 -17.58 8.56
N ARG A 77 0.36 -17.53 7.84
CA ARG A 77 0.18 -16.57 6.73
C ARG A 77 0.27 -15.12 7.18
N MET A 78 -0.34 -14.75 8.31
CA MET A 78 -0.28 -13.39 8.85
C MET A 78 1.17 -13.01 9.21
N VAL A 79 1.92 -13.92 9.82
CA VAL A 79 3.33 -13.73 10.16
C VAL A 79 4.16 -13.56 8.88
N ASP A 80 4.01 -14.45 7.89
CA ASP A 80 4.71 -14.39 6.61
C ASP A 80 4.47 -13.05 5.89
N MET A 81 3.20 -12.64 5.79
CA MET A 81 2.80 -11.34 5.28
C MET A 81 3.48 -10.20 6.05
N ALA A 82 3.44 -10.24 7.38
CA ALA A 82 4.03 -9.21 8.19
C ALA A 82 5.55 -9.12 7.98
N THR A 83 6.24 -10.26 7.82
CA THR A 83 7.69 -10.34 7.62
C THR A 83 8.14 -10.07 6.19
N THR A 84 7.23 -9.94 5.23
CA THR A 84 7.57 -9.66 3.82
C THR A 84 8.32 -8.34 3.70
N GLU A 85 9.42 -8.32 2.92
CA GLU A 85 10.18 -7.09 2.68
C GLU A 85 9.29 -6.01 2.06
N GLY A 86 9.28 -4.83 2.68
CA GLY A 86 8.54 -3.68 2.18
C GLY A 86 9.29 -2.37 2.39
N VAL A 87 8.88 -1.35 1.63
CA VAL A 87 9.36 0.02 1.75
C VAL A 87 8.16 0.91 2.01
N VAL A 88 8.21 1.68 3.09
CA VAL A 88 7.19 2.66 3.41
C VAL A 88 7.57 3.98 2.76
N LEU A 89 6.64 4.56 2.02
CA LEU A 89 6.74 5.88 1.43
C LEU A 89 6.02 6.90 2.33
N HIS A 90 6.76 7.89 2.80
CA HIS A 90 6.26 8.98 3.64
C HIS A 90 6.25 10.27 2.85
N LYS A 91 5.17 11.05 2.96
CA LYS A 91 5.13 12.40 2.39
C LYS A 91 6.16 13.29 3.09
N VAL A 92 6.81 14.17 2.33
CA VAL A 92 7.78 15.12 2.86
C VAL A 92 7.54 16.53 2.31
N ASP A 93 7.87 17.55 3.11
CA ASP A 93 7.71 18.96 2.74
C ASP A 93 8.80 19.47 1.78
N GLN A 94 9.77 18.63 1.43
CA GLN A 94 10.86 19.01 0.52
C GLN A 94 10.31 19.28 -0.88
N LYS A 95 10.73 20.37 -1.51
CA LYS A 95 10.37 20.65 -2.91
C LYS A 95 10.77 19.45 -3.78
N TRP A 96 9.82 18.85 -4.50
CA TRP A 96 10.12 17.75 -5.41
C TRP A 96 11.05 18.27 -6.51
N ALA A 97 12.09 17.49 -6.80
CA ALA A 97 13.07 17.75 -7.85
C ALA A 97 13.50 16.42 -8.44
N ALA A 98 13.73 16.40 -9.74
CA ALA A 98 14.33 15.25 -10.40
C ALA A 98 15.86 15.19 -10.08
N PRO A 99 16.44 14.00 -9.93
CA PRO A 99 15.77 12.70 -9.88
C PRO A 99 15.20 12.44 -8.48
N GLY A 100 13.91 12.17 -8.37
CA GLY A 100 13.24 12.03 -7.08
C GLY A 100 12.08 11.04 -7.10
N ALA A 101 11.48 10.85 -5.94
CA ALA A 101 10.26 10.07 -5.76
C ALA A 101 9.11 11.02 -5.40
N TRP A 102 8.00 10.91 -6.13
CA TRP A 102 6.78 11.67 -5.84
C TRP A 102 5.54 10.95 -6.34
N LEU A 103 4.40 11.30 -5.74
CA LEU A 103 3.07 10.86 -6.13
C LEU A 103 2.35 12.02 -6.84
N MET A 104 1.52 11.71 -7.82
CA MET A 104 0.72 12.65 -8.62
C MET A 104 1.54 13.73 -9.34
N GLY A 105 0.87 14.67 -9.99
CA GLY A 105 1.51 15.74 -10.76
C GLY A 105 2.01 15.26 -12.13
N GLU A 106 3.22 15.67 -12.51
CA GLU A 106 3.80 15.35 -13.82
C GLU A 106 5.08 14.51 -13.64
N PRO A 107 5.33 13.52 -14.52
CA PRO A 107 6.54 12.72 -14.45
C PRO A 107 7.74 13.44 -15.08
N SER A 108 8.94 13.00 -14.71
CA SER A 108 10.17 13.27 -15.47
C SER A 108 10.35 12.31 -16.65
N LEU A 109 9.24 11.86 -17.26
CA LEU A 109 9.24 10.90 -18.37
C LEU A 109 9.80 11.56 -19.64
N PRO A 110 10.87 11.05 -20.26
CA PRO A 110 11.41 11.61 -21.48
C PRO A 110 10.41 11.63 -22.65
N ASP A 111 10.49 12.66 -23.49
CA ASP A 111 9.59 12.84 -24.65
C ASP A 111 9.66 11.69 -25.67
N HIS A 112 10.82 11.02 -25.77
CA HIS A 112 11.00 9.89 -26.69
C HIS A 112 10.33 8.60 -26.22
N ILE A 113 9.97 8.48 -24.93
CA ILE A 113 9.22 7.33 -24.40
C ILE A 113 7.74 7.64 -24.62
N PRO A 114 6.97 6.88 -25.41
CA PRO A 114 5.56 7.18 -25.63
C PRO A 114 4.76 7.20 -24.33
N TRP A 115 3.80 8.13 -24.23
CA TRP A 115 2.88 8.15 -23.10
C TRP A 115 2.02 6.88 -23.10
N PRO A 116 1.85 6.18 -21.96
CA PRO A 116 1.04 4.97 -21.90
C PRO A 116 -0.43 5.20 -22.29
N VAL A 117 -0.95 4.36 -23.18
CA VAL A 117 -2.34 4.38 -23.67
C VAL A 117 -2.93 2.98 -23.55
N VAL A 118 -4.18 2.87 -23.08
CA VAL A 118 -4.97 1.65 -23.16
C VAL A 118 -6.00 1.73 -24.27
N THR A 119 -6.30 0.61 -24.91
CA THR A 119 -7.45 0.47 -25.82
C THR A 119 -8.53 -0.33 -25.12
N HIS A 120 -9.70 0.29 -24.91
CA HIS A 120 -10.87 -0.38 -24.30
C HIS A 120 -11.55 -1.32 -25.29
N ARG A 121 -12.48 -2.14 -24.80
CA ARG A 121 -13.27 -3.09 -25.61
C ARG A 121 -14.08 -2.41 -26.73
N ASP A 122 -14.48 -1.15 -26.52
CA ASP A 122 -15.18 -0.32 -27.50
C ASP A 122 -14.25 0.29 -28.56
N GLY A 123 -12.94 -0.03 -28.53
CA GLY A 123 -11.92 0.50 -29.42
C GLY A 123 -11.42 1.89 -29.04
N ARG A 124 -11.95 2.52 -27.99
CA ARG A 124 -11.51 3.84 -27.52
C ARG A 124 -10.11 3.75 -26.94
N LYS A 125 -9.23 4.64 -27.41
CA LYS A 125 -7.88 4.81 -26.87
C LYS A 125 -7.89 5.87 -25.77
N VAL A 126 -7.48 5.49 -24.57
CA VAL A 126 -7.45 6.37 -23.39
C VAL A 126 -6.00 6.50 -22.91
N PRO A 127 -5.45 7.71 -22.82
CA PRO A 127 -4.16 7.92 -22.19
C PRO A 127 -4.28 7.69 -20.69
N LEU A 128 -3.34 6.95 -20.12
CA LEU A 128 -3.34 6.66 -18.69
C LEU A 128 -2.91 7.89 -17.88
N THR A 129 -3.44 8.06 -16.67
CA THR A 129 -3.07 9.11 -15.73
C THR A 129 -1.79 8.71 -15.01
N PHE A 130 -0.81 9.62 -14.92
CA PHE A 130 0.39 9.43 -14.10
C PHE A 130 0.04 9.47 -12.61
N VAL A 131 0.57 8.51 -11.84
CA VAL A 131 0.26 8.34 -10.42
C VAL A 131 1.49 8.45 -9.54
N ALA A 132 2.62 7.89 -9.96
CA ALA A 132 3.83 7.93 -9.14
C ALA A 132 5.08 7.75 -9.98
N GLN A 133 6.18 8.35 -9.51
CA GLN A 133 7.52 8.08 -9.99
C GLN A 133 8.40 7.72 -8.80
N ILE A 134 9.20 6.67 -8.93
CA ILE A 134 10.10 6.19 -7.89
C ILE A 134 11.50 6.02 -8.46
N ASN A 135 12.47 6.74 -7.88
CA ASN A 135 13.88 6.51 -8.13
C ASN A 135 14.36 5.34 -7.25
N LEU A 136 14.69 4.21 -7.87
CA LEU A 136 15.11 2.99 -7.17
C LEU A 136 16.42 3.18 -6.41
N GLY A 137 17.29 4.10 -6.85
CA GLY A 137 18.53 4.42 -6.16
C GLY A 137 18.33 5.17 -4.83
N HIS A 138 17.12 5.66 -4.56
CA HIS A 138 16.75 6.33 -3.30
C HIS A 138 16.03 5.39 -2.33
N LEU A 139 15.79 4.14 -2.72
CA LEU A 139 15.14 3.15 -1.87
C LEU A 139 16.16 2.48 -0.95
N PRO A 140 15.72 2.00 0.22
CA PRO A 140 16.47 0.99 0.96
C PRO A 140 16.78 -0.21 0.03
N PRO A 141 17.94 -0.88 0.20
CA PRO A 141 18.23 -2.11 -0.55
C PRO A 141 17.13 -3.15 -0.32
N THR A 142 16.66 -3.75 -1.41
CA THR A 142 15.69 -4.86 -1.41
C THR A 142 16.27 -6.01 -2.23
N ALA A 143 15.85 -7.25 -1.95
CA ALA A 143 16.31 -8.40 -2.71
C ALA A 143 15.69 -8.48 -4.12
N ILE A 144 14.52 -7.84 -4.32
CA ILE A 144 13.65 -8.08 -5.47
C ILE A 144 13.60 -6.94 -6.51
N LEU A 145 13.92 -5.70 -6.16
CA LEU A 145 13.97 -4.59 -7.12
C LEU A 145 15.39 -4.36 -7.66
N PRO A 146 15.52 -3.81 -8.88
CA PRO A 146 16.79 -3.27 -9.35
C PRO A 146 17.38 -2.24 -8.38
N LYS A 147 18.71 -2.21 -8.26
CA LYS A 147 19.42 -1.27 -7.37
C LYS A 147 19.32 0.20 -7.82
N SER A 148 18.97 0.45 -9.07
CA SER A 148 18.93 1.77 -9.69
C SER A 148 17.93 1.79 -10.84
N GLY A 149 17.57 2.99 -11.28
CA GLY A 149 16.60 3.23 -12.35
C GLY A 149 15.35 3.94 -11.84
N MET A 150 14.40 4.16 -12.74
CA MET A 150 13.17 4.89 -12.50
C MET A 150 11.98 3.99 -12.80
N LEU A 151 11.03 3.90 -11.87
CA LEU A 151 9.70 3.36 -12.11
C LEU A 151 8.71 4.50 -12.29
N PHE A 152 7.81 4.37 -13.26
CA PHE A 152 6.70 5.29 -13.51
C PHE A 152 5.40 4.50 -13.51
N PHE A 153 4.43 4.94 -12.72
CA PHE A 153 3.16 4.25 -12.52
C PHE A 153 2.04 5.05 -13.18
N PHE A 154 1.24 4.38 -14.00
CA PHE A 154 0.13 4.97 -14.72
C PHE A 154 -1.14 4.13 -14.59
N VAL A 155 -2.30 4.77 -14.44
CA VAL A 155 -3.60 4.10 -14.28
C VAL A 155 -4.71 4.83 -15.05
N ASP A 156 -5.72 4.09 -15.51
CA ASP A 156 -6.88 4.66 -16.18
C ASP A 156 -7.92 5.17 -15.16
N MET A 157 -7.87 6.45 -14.84
CA MET A 157 -8.84 7.10 -13.94
C MET A 157 -10.22 7.37 -14.59
N THR A 158 -10.38 7.07 -15.88
CA THR A 158 -11.59 7.36 -16.65
C THR A 158 -12.57 6.20 -16.67
N SER A 159 -12.10 4.96 -16.55
CA SER A 159 -12.95 3.78 -16.53
C SER A 159 -13.86 3.74 -15.30
N PRO A 160 -15.09 3.23 -15.44
CA PRO A 160 -15.94 2.91 -14.30
C PRO A 160 -15.31 1.76 -13.49
N LEU A 161 -15.30 1.89 -12.16
CA LEU A 161 -14.64 0.94 -11.25
C LEU A 161 -15.39 -0.37 -11.02
N ASN A 162 -16.52 -0.53 -11.69
CA ASN A 162 -17.27 -1.77 -11.72
C ASN A 162 -16.51 -2.86 -12.52
N ASP A 163 -15.53 -2.47 -13.34
CA ASP A 163 -14.57 -3.40 -13.91
C ASP A 163 -13.49 -3.66 -12.83
N ALA A 164 -13.49 -4.87 -12.27
CA ALA A 164 -12.57 -5.30 -11.19
C ALA A 164 -11.07 -5.08 -11.49
N LEU A 165 -10.73 -4.76 -12.74
CA LEU A 165 -9.39 -4.44 -13.20
C LEU A 165 -9.43 -3.12 -13.96
N VAL A 166 -8.80 -2.10 -13.40
CA VAL A 166 -8.54 -0.86 -14.13
C VAL A 166 -7.24 -1.00 -14.88
N ALA A 167 -7.23 -0.54 -16.14
CA ALA A 167 -6.02 -0.59 -16.94
C ALA A 167 -4.90 0.23 -16.31
N ALA A 168 -3.71 -0.35 -16.25
CA ALA A 168 -2.53 0.32 -15.72
C ALA A 168 -1.27 -0.12 -16.45
N ARG A 169 -0.22 0.68 -16.29
CA ARG A 169 1.11 0.40 -16.82
C ARG A 169 2.16 0.84 -15.80
N VAL A 170 3.20 0.04 -15.66
CA VAL A 170 4.43 0.45 -14.98
C VAL A 170 5.54 0.47 -16.02
N LEU A 171 6.18 1.63 -16.19
CA LEU A 171 7.36 1.75 -17.05
C LEU A 171 8.62 1.69 -16.18
N PHE A 172 9.62 0.96 -16.64
CA PHE A 172 10.94 0.94 -16.03
C PHE A 172 11.97 1.55 -16.99
N SER A 173 12.80 2.44 -16.46
CA SER A 173 13.97 2.98 -17.15
C SER A 173 15.21 2.67 -16.32
N GLU A 174 16.21 2.04 -16.93
CA GLU A 174 17.53 1.85 -16.28
C GLU A 174 18.24 3.20 -16.06
N HIS A 175 17.92 4.20 -16.87
CA HIS A 175 18.45 5.56 -16.73
C HIS A 175 17.65 6.36 -15.70
N VAL A 176 18.38 7.03 -14.82
CA VAL A 176 17.88 8.05 -13.90
C VAL A 176 17.95 9.40 -14.62
N PHE A 177 16.85 10.16 -14.58
CA PHE A 177 16.74 11.43 -15.31
C PHE A 177 16.90 12.61 -14.36
N ASP A 178 17.96 13.40 -14.58
CA ASP A 178 18.35 14.47 -13.67
C ASP A 178 17.78 15.82 -14.11
N GLY A 179 16.94 16.40 -13.25
CA GLY A 179 16.86 17.82 -12.89
C GLY A 179 16.39 18.89 -13.88
N GLU A 180 16.84 18.92 -15.13
CA GLU A 180 16.67 20.11 -15.98
C GLU A 180 15.65 19.95 -17.12
N ARG A 181 15.10 18.75 -17.31
CA ARG A 181 14.17 18.48 -18.40
C ARG A 181 12.73 18.80 -17.99
N PRO A 182 11.91 19.32 -18.93
CA PRO A 182 10.56 19.73 -18.63
C PRO A 182 9.78 18.53 -18.10
N LEU A 183 9.03 18.78 -17.04
CA LEU A 183 7.94 17.90 -16.68
C LEU A 183 7.05 17.71 -17.90
N ARG A 184 6.75 16.45 -18.20
CA ARG A 184 5.96 16.13 -19.38
C ARG A 184 4.49 16.36 -19.08
N SER A 185 3.90 17.37 -19.73
CA SER A 185 2.54 17.86 -19.51
C SER A 185 1.56 17.53 -20.65
N ASP A 186 1.97 16.76 -21.65
CA ASP A 186 1.14 16.33 -22.78
C ASP A 186 0.18 15.16 -22.44
N GLY A 187 0.35 14.54 -21.26
CA GLY A 187 -0.57 13.55 -20.71
C GLY A 187 -1.82 14.18 -20.09
N PRO A 188 -2.85 13.38 -19.77
CA PRO A 188 -3.97 13.86 -18.97
C PRO A 188 -3.44 14.34 -17.63
N ALA A 189 -3.43 15.67 -17.45
CA ALA A 189 -2.90 16.29 -16.26
C ALA A 189 -3.60 15.72 -15.02
N SER A 190 -2.81 15.14 -14.13
CA SER A 190 -3.23 15.05 -12.74
C SER A 190 -3.48 16.48 -12.27
N LYS A 191 -4.74 16.84 -12.04
CA LYS A 191 -5.08 18.13 -11.40
C LYS A 191 -4.47 18.23 -9.99
N ALA A 192 -4.06 17.11 -9.41
CA ALA A 192 -3.37 17.06 -8.13
C ALA A 192 -1.91 17.50 -8.27
N LYS A 193 -1.48 18.30 -7.30
CA LYS A 193 -0.10 18.75 -7.13
C LYS A 193 0.79 17.53 -6.85
N ALA A 194 2.02 17.53 -7.37
CA ALA A 194 3.01 16.52 -7.03
C ALA A 194 3.31 16.53 -5.52
N ILE A 195 3.34 15.33 -4.93
CA ILE A 195 3.56 15.07 -3.51
C ILE A 195 4.91 14.36 -3.36
N PRO A 196 5.95 15.07 -2.91
CA PRO A 196 7.26 14.48 -2.66
C PRO A 196 7.16 13.38 -1.59
N VAL A 197 7.87 12.27 -1.81
CA VAL A 197 7.94 11.17 -0.84
C VAL A 197 9.37 10.75 -0.54
N ALA A 198 9.60 10.32 0.70
CA ALA A 198 10.82 9.67 1.15
C ALA A 198 10.55 8.19 1.45
N ALA A 199 11.53 7.35 1.12
CA ALA A 199 11.44 5.91 1.32
C ALA A 199 12.20 5.48 2.57
N THR A 200 11.57 4.66 3.40
CA THR A 200 12.22 4.01 4.55
C THR A 200 11.95 2.52 4.51
N LYS A 201 12.92 1.70 4.95
CA LYS A 201 12.69 0.25 5.07
C LYS A 201 11.54 0.05 6.04
N ALA A 202 10.57 -0.81 5.70
CA ALA A 202 9.59 -1.27 6.67
C ALA A 202 10.37 -1.95 7.80
N GLN A 203 10.49 -1.26 8.93
CA GLN A 203 11.21 -1.77 10.08
C GLN A 203 10.32 -2.79 10.76
N CYS A 204 10.74 -4.05 10.67
CA CYS A 204 10.10 -5.19 11.33
C CYS A 204 8.75 -5.56 10.71
N CYS A 205 8.24 -6.73 11.14
CA CYS A 205 6.90 -7.20 10.85
C CYS A 205 5.95 -6.00 10.79
N ASN A 206 5.15 -5.82 9.74
CA ASN A 206 4.09 -4.80 9.73
C ASN A 206 3.01 -5.18 10.77
N CYS A 207 3.41 -5.23 12.04
CA CYS A 207 2.70 -5.87 13.15
C CYS A 207 1.52 -5.03 13.61
N THR A 208 1.44 -3.79 13.14
CA THR A 208 0.28 -2.93 13.27
C THR A 208 -0.79 -3.21 12.22
N MET A 209 -0.52 -4.07 11.22
CA MET A 209 -1.56 -4.45 10.27
C MET A 209 -2.63 -5.30 10.94
N PHE A 210 -2.30 -6.23 11.84
CA PHE A 210 -3.30 -7.14 12.39
C PHE A 210 -3.63 -6.84 13.85
N ASP A 211 -4.92 -6.65 14.19
CA ASP A 211 -5.41 -6.69 15.58
C ASP A 211 -5.71 -8.13 15.94
N SER A 212 -4.67 -8.88 16.31
CA SER A 212 -4.85 -10.17 16.95
C SER A 212 -3.84 -10.31 18.08
N LYS A 213 -4.30 -10.81 19.23
CA LYS A 213 -3.40 -11.14 20.34
C LYS A 213 -2.37 -12.19 19.91
N ASP A 214 -2.83 -13.29 19.32
CA ASP A 214 -1.97 -14.40 18.89
C ASP A 214 -0.96 -13.93 17.84
N PHE A 215 -1.39 -13.10 16.89
CA PHE A 215 -0.48 -12.51 15.91
C PHE A 215 0.54 -11.57 16.56
N ARG A 216 0.15 -10.71 17.51
CA ARG A 216 1.11 -9.83 18.20
C ARG A 216 2.17 -10.65 18.94
N GLU A 217 1.78 -11.73 19.60
CA GLU A 217 2.70 -12.64 20.29
C GLU A 217 3.63 -13.35 19.28
N ALA A 218 3.09 -13.88 18.18
CA ALA A 218 3.87 -14.55 17.14
C ALA A 218 4.80 -13.60 16.38
N ALA A 219 4.33 -12.41 16.03
CA ALA A 219 5.12 -11.38 15.35
C ALA A 219 6.25 -10.85 16.23
N LEU A 220 6.02 -10.70 17.54
CA LEU A 220 7.09 -10.36 18.49
C LEU A 220 8.17 -11.44 18.51
N ALA A 221 7.78 -12.71 18.57
CA ALA A 221 8.73 -13.84 18.52
C ALA A 221 9.51 -13.89 17.19
N ALA A 222 8.83 -13.72 16.05
CA ALA A 222 9.46 -13.68 14.73
C ALA A 222 10.41 -12.49 14.57
N ASN A 223 10.05 -11.34 15.16
CA ASN A 223 10.87 -10.15 15.13
C ASN A 223 12.12 -10.26 16.02
N GLU A 224 12.04 -10.96 17.16
CA GLU A 224 13.23 -11.25 17.98
C GLU A 224 14.26 -12.07 17.21
N VAL A 225 13.81 -13.04 16.41
CA VAL A 225 14.69 -13.83 15.52
C VAL A 225 15.35 -12.92 14.48
N HIS A 226 14.57 -12.08 13.78
CA HIS A 226 15.10 -11.14 12.79
C HIS A 226 16.09 -10.13 13.40
N LEU A 227 15.77 -9.58 14.58
CA LEU A 227 16.67 -8.66 15.29
C LEU A 227 17.94 -9.37 15.75
N ALA A 228 17.87 -10.64 16.16
CA ALA A 228 19.04 -11.44 16.50
C ALA A 228 19.92 -11.73 15.27
N GLU A 229 19.32 -12.01 14.11
CA GLU A 229 20.03 -12.18 12.84
C GLU A 229 20.68 -10.89 12.35
N ALA A 230 19.97 -9.76 12.41
CA ALA A 230 20.52 -8.45 12.09
C ALA A 230 21.72 -8.09 12.99
N ARG A 231 21.60 -8.34 14.31
CA ARG A 231 22.72 -8.16 15.26
C ARG A 231 23.91 -9.07 14.95
N ARG A 232 23.67 -10.30 14.45
CA ARG A 232 24.74 -11.19 13.98
C ARG A 232 25.40 -10.70 12.70
N ALA A 233 24.64 -10.13 11.78
CA ALA A 233 25.16 -9.54 10.54
C ALA A 233 25.98 -8.26 10.79
N GLU A 234 25.62 -7.45 11.80
CA GLU A 234 26.37 -6.26 12.22
C GLU A 234 27.69 -6.57 12.96
N LEU A 235 27.94 -7.83 13.35
CA LEU A 235 29.23 -8.25 13.94
C LEU A 235 30.34 -8.42 12.89
N VAL A 236 30.07 -8.18 11.60
CA VAL A 236 31.11 -7.93 10.60
C VAL A 236 31.52 -6.46 10.73
N PRO A 237 32.78 -6.13 11.07
CA PRO A 237 33.18 -4.76 11.32
C PRO A 237 33.03 -3.93 10.06
N ALA A 238 32.01 -3.07 10.02
CA ALA A 238 31.87 -2.06 8.99
C ALA A 238 33.04 -1.07 9.12
N PRO A 239 33.64 -0.60 8.00
CA PRO A 239 34.63 0.47 8.05
C PRO A 239 34.01 1.71 8.71
N PRO A 240 34.80 2.52 9.43
CA PRO A 240 34.29 3.58 10.29
C PRO A 240 33.59 4.67 9.46
N GLN A 241 32.27 4.54 9.32
CA GLN A 241 31.44 5.61 8.79
C GLN A 241 31.02 6.55 9.93
N LYS A 242 31.20 7.85 9.69
CA LYS A 242 30.87 8.92 10.63
C LYS A 242 29.38 8.86 11.00
N ARG A 243 29.12 8.57 12.28
CA ARG A 243 27.92 8.88 13.09
C ARG A 243 26.64 9.12 12.28
N TRP A 244 25.90 8.05 11.99
CA TRP A 244 24.47 8.13 11.74
C TRP A 244 23.73 8.27 13.07
N PHE A 245 22.70 9.11 13.07
CA PHE A 245 21.93 9.52 14.24
C PHE A 245 21.21 8.34 14.90
N GLN A 246 21.30 8.24 16.22
CA GLN A 246 20.35 7.47 17.03
C GLN A 246 18.96 8.09 16.83
N LEU A 247 18.08 7.40 16.11
CA LEU A 247 16.66 7.74 16.04
C LEU A 247 16.04 7.49 17.43
N ARG A 248 16.07 8.50 18.29
CA ARG A 248 15.01 8.64 19.30
C ARG A 248 13.72 9.01 18.53
N PRO A 249 12.58 8.39 18.82
CA PRO A 249 11.31 8.86 18.27
C PRO A 249 11.15 10.34 18.66
N PRO A 250 10.84 11.24 17.71
CA PRO A 250 10.69 12.65 18.03
C PRO A 250 9.58 12.82 19.07
N LYS A 251 9.89 13.50 20.17
CA LYS A 251 8.88 14.09 21.07
C LYS A 251 8.28 15.30 20.35
N GLY A 252 7.46 15.06 19.33
CA GLY A 252 6.68 16.06 18.61
C GLY A 252 5.19 15.90 18.88
N PRO A 253 4.37 16.89 18.51
CA PRO A 253 2.90 16.77 18.56
C PRO A 253 2.48 15.49 17.82
N ALA A 254 1.39 14.88 18.28
CA ALA A 254 0.95 13.54 17.89
C ALA A 254 1.15 13.30 16.39
N LEU A 255 1.87 12.22 16.09
CA LEU A 255 2.22 11.70 14.77
C LEU A 255 0.97 11.16 14.04
N ASP A 256 -0.18 11.82 14.20
CA ASP A 256 -1.52 11.20 14.14
C ASP A 256 -2.30 11.52 12.87
N ASP A 257 -1.80 12.38 11.97
CA ASP A 257 -2.45 12.69 10.68
C ASP A 257 -1.55 12.53 9.45
N GLN A 258 -0.25 12.30 9.64
CA GLN A 258 0.74 12.23 8.54
C GLN A 258 1.04 10.81 8.04
N LEU A 259 0.46 9.77 8.66
CA LEU A 259 0.77 8.37 8.40
C LEU A 259 -0.21 7.70 7.41
N ARG A 260 -0.56 8.40 6.33
CA ARG A 260 -1.18 7.76 5.15
C ARG A 260 -0.07 7.07 4.36
N HIS A 261 0.26 5.86 4.79
CA HIS A 261 1.37 5.10 4.26
C HIS A 261 1.03 4.57 2.89
N ASN A 262 1.88 4.92 1.92
CA ASN A 262 1.92 4.23 0.63
C ASN A 262 3.06 3.21 0.72
N MET A 263 2.85 2.00 0.24
CA MET A 263 3.83 0.91 0.36
C MET A 263 4.41 0.58 -1.00
N LEU A 264 5.73 0.54 -1.10
CA LEU A 264 6.43 0.00 -2.25
C LEU A 264 7.03 -1.35 -1.85
N LEU A 265 6.54 -2.42 -2.46
CA LEU A 265 6.72 -3.79 -1.95
C LEU A 265 6.12 -3.97 -0.54
N GLY A 266 5.79 -5.21 -0.23
CA GLY A 266 5.23 -5.60 1.06
C GLY A 266 4.03 -6.52 0.88
N PRO A 267 3.36 -6.92 1.97
CA PRO A 267 2.10 -7.64 1.86
C PRO A 267 1.05 -6.75 1.18
N ASP A 268 0.26 -7.34 0.28
CA ASP A 268 -0.90 -6.65 -0.29
C ASP A 268 -1.89 -6.33 0.83
N ILE A 269 -2.36 -5.10 0.85
CA ILE A 269 -3.34 -4.58 1.81
C ILE A 269 -4.77 -4.77 1.23
N GLY A 270 -4.95 -5.52 0.15
CA GLY A 270 -6.24 -6.00 -0.34
C GLY A 270 -6.32 -7.52 -0.25
N GLY A 271 -7.32 -8.07 0.44
CA GLY A 271 -7.50 -9.53 0.58
C GLY A 271 -7.52 -10.26 -0.76
N TRP A 272 -6.73 -11.33 -0.91
CA TRP A 272 -6.47 -12.05 -2.18
C TRP A 272 -7.59 -12.99 -2.68
N GLU A 273 -8.87 -12.66 -2.54
CA GLU A 273 -9.92 -13.64 -2.93
C GLU A 273 -10.15 -13.76 -4.43
N ASP A 274 -9.87 -12.73 -5.23
CA ASP A 274 -10.18 -12.74 -6.68
C ASP A 274 -8.96 -12.91 -7.59
N PHE A 275 -7.74 -12.92 -7.03
CA PHE A 275 -6.59 -13.45 -7.74
C PHE A 275 -6.40 -14.89 -7.29
N GLU A 276 -6.95 -15.84 -8.05
CA GLU A 276 -6.48 -17.23 -7.99
C GLU A 276 -4.96 -17.33 -8.27
N ASP A 277 -4.34 -16.24 -8.74
CA ASP A 277 -2.94 -16.11 -9.09
C ASP A 277 -2.07 -15.63 -7.91
N VAL A 278 -1.82 -16.51 -6.96
CA VAL A 278 -0.86 -16.35 -5.83
C VAL A 278 0.57 -15.99 -6.26
N SER A 279 0.86 -15.93 -7.57
CA SER A 279 2.19 -15.62 -8.10
C SER A 279 2.50 -14.13 -8.21
N ARG A 280 1.59 -13.24 -7.82
CA ARG A 280 1.75 -11.80 -8.02
C ARG A 280 2.33 -11.08 -6.79
N VAL A 281 3.25 -10.16 -7.05
CA VAL A 281 3.92 -9.32 -6.06
C VAL A 281 3.37 -7.89 -6.16
N PRO A 282 2.93 -7.27 -5.06
CA PRO A 282 2.57 -5.86 -5.07
C PRO A 282 3.84 -5.00 -5.23
N LEU A 283 3.81 -4.12 -6.23
CA LEU A 283 4.85 -3.13 -6.49
C LEU A 283 4.61 -1.85 -5.70
N LEU A 284 3.39 -1.30 -5.77
CA LEU A 284 3.03 -0.03 -5.14
C LEU A 284 1.57 -0.08 -4.69
N THR A 285 1.31 0.18 -3.42
CA THR A 285 -0.03 0.31 -2.85
C THR A 285 -0.24 1.75 -2.40
N LEU A 286 -1.30 2.37 -2.93
CA LEU A 286 -1.66 3.74 -2.60
C LEU A 286 -2.94 3.79 -1.78
N ASP A 287 -2.95 4.59 -0.72
CA ASP A 287 -4.14 4.82 0.09
C ASP A 287 -5.11 5.75 -0.65
N ALA A 288 -6.15 5.23 -1.30
CA ALA A 288 -7.10 6.07 -2.05
C ALA A 288 -7.97 6.96 -1.15
N SER A 289 -7.99 6.72 0.16
CA SER A 289 -8.64 7.63 1.12
C SER A 289 -7.84 8.92 1.32
N ASP A 290 -6.57 8.94 0.90
CA ASP A 290 -5.68 10.09 0.94
C ASP A 290 -6.18 11.26 0.07
N PRO A 291 -6.64 12.37 0.69
CA PRO A 291 -7.21 13.49 -0.05
C PRO A 291 -6.16 14.18 -0.92
N ASP A 292 -4.88 14.11 -0.58
CA ASP A 292 -3.83 14.75 -1.36
C ASP A 292 -3.64 14.03 -2.70
N LEU A 293 -3.84 12.70 -2.74
CA LEU A 293 -3.72 11.94 -3.98
C LEU A 293 -4.84 12.27 -4.96
N GLY A 294 -5.94 12.90 -4.52
CA GLY A 294 -7.10 13.17 -5.38
C GLY A 294 -7.71 11.90 -5.98
N LEU A 295 -7.40 10.73 -5.41
CA LEU A 295 -8.01 9.44 -5.71
C LEU A 295 -9.33 9.26 -4.97
N SER A 296 -9.56 10.08 -3.93
CA SER A 296 -10.76 10.07 -3.11
C SER A 296 -11.98 10.56 -3.91
N GLY A 297 -12.92 9.67 -4.17
CA GLY A 297 -14.23 9.96 -4.75
C GLY A 297 -15.10 8.70 -4.75
N ALA A 298 -16.38 8.82 -5.13
CA ALA A 298 -17.32 7.69 -5.26
C ALA A 298 -16.82 6.56 -6.18
N LYS A 299 -15.74 6.82 -6.91
CA LYS A 299 -15.07 5.92 -7.83
C LYS A 299 -14.37 4.77 -7.08
N THR A 300 -13.40 5.02 -6.18
CA THR A 300 -12.58 3.95 -5.57
C THR A 300 -13.23 3.26 -4.38
N GLY A 301 -14.39 3.74 -3.90
CA GLY A 301 -15.02 3.19 -2.69
C GLY A 301 -14.18 3.31 -1.40
N GLY A 302 -13.07 4.06 -1.43
CA GLY A 302 -12.11 4.12 -0.33
C GLY A 302 -11.08 2.97 -0.32
N TRP A 303 -11.08 2.09 -1.32
CA TRP A 303 -10.12 1.00 -1.43
C TRP A 303 -8.76 1.45 -1.96
N PRO A 304 -7.65 0.84 -1.50
CA PRO A 304 -6.33 1.19 -1.99
C PRO A 304 -6.13 0.83 -3.47
N ALA A 305 -5.27 1.58 -4.14
CA ALA A 305 -4.82 1.29 -5.49
C ALA A 305 -3.53 0.46 -5.43
N THR A 306 -3.60 -0.82 -5.78
CA THR A 306 -2.43 -1.72 -5.73
C THR A 306 -1.95 -2.06 -7.13
N PHE A 307 -0.72 -1.65 -7.46
CA PHE A 307 0.00 -2.13 -8.63
C PHE A 307 0.65 -3.47 -8.31
N THR A 308 0.41 -4.49 -9.11
CA THR A 308 0.95 -5.84 -8.95
C THR A 308 1.68 -6.28 -10.22
N ILE A 309 2.63 -7.19 -10.07
CA ILE A 309 3.37 -7.80 -11.17
C ILE A 309 3.53 -9.31 -10.88
N PRO A 310 3.41 -10.20 -11.86
CA PRO A 310 3.77 -11.60 -11.66
C PRO A 310 5.23 -11.74 -11.21
N GLU A 311 5.52 -12.62 -10.26
CA GLU A 311 6.85 -12.75 -9.65
C GLU A 311 7.91 -13.15 -10.68
N ASN A 312 7.57 -14.05 -11.60
CA ASN A 312 8.45 -14.44 -12.70
C ASN A 312 8.80 -13.24 -13.59
N GLU A 313 7.84 -12.37 -13.88
CA GLU A 313 8.04 -11.16 -14.68
C GLU A 313 8.86 -10.11 -13.92
N LEU A 314 8.67 -9.97 -12.60
CA LEU A 314 9.52 -9.13 -11.75
C LEU A 314 10.97 -9.60 -11.77
N ARG A 315 11.20 -10.91 -11.62
CA ARG A 315 12.54 -11.52 -11.71
C ARG A 315 13.16 -11.31 -13.08
N ALA A 316 12.35 -11.37 -14.15
CA ALA A 316 12.74 -11.07 -15.52
C ALA A 316 12.86 -9.56 -15.82
N ARG A 317 12.49 -8.68 -14.88
CA ARG A 317 12.42 -7.22 -15.02
C ARG A 317 11.48 -6.74 -16.13
N ASN A 318 10.45 -7.52 -16.44
CA ASN A 318 9.43 -7.18 -17.42
C ASN A 318 8.30 -6.38 -16.77
N PHE A 319 8.56 -5.10 -16.46
CA PHE A 319 7.58 -4.22 -15.81
C PHE A 319 6.35 -3.92 -16.68
N ASP A 320 6.40 -4.20 -17.99
CA ASP A 320 5.23 -4.09 -18.87
C ASP A 320 4.11 -5.07 -18.51
N ALA A 321 4.44 -6.16 -17.80
CA ALA A 321 3.48 -7.13 -17.27
C ALA A 321 2.75 -6.64 -16.01
N ALA A 322 3.17 -5.51 -15.42
CA ALA A 322 2.51 -4.96 -14.25
C ALA A 322 1.10 -4.48 -14.59
N GLN A 323 0.19 -4.66 -13.64
CA GLN A 323 -1.20 -4.23 -13.70
C GLN A 323 -1.54 -3.48 -12.42
N ALA A 324 -2.60 -2.68 -12.41
CA ALA A 324 -3.13 -2.11 -11.19
C ALA A 324 -4.53 -2.63 -10.94
N VAL A 325 -4.84 -2.72 -9.67
CA VAL A 325 -6.12 -3.13 -9.17
C VAL A 325 -6.65 -1.95 -8.38
N LEU A 326 -7.71 -1.34 -8.90
CA LEU A 326 -8.51 -0.40 -8.16
C LEU A 326 -9.76 -1.18 -7.77
N ARG A 327 -9.82 -1.68 -6.53
CA ARG A 327 -10.96 -2.48 -6.10
C ARG A 327 -12.15 -1.56 -5.77
N GLY A 328 -13.35 -2.03 -6.06
CA GLY A 328 -14.64 -1.45 -5.65
C GLY A 328 -15.35 -2.42 -4.73
#